data_AF-A0A7S2Z6L4-F1
#
_entry.id   AF-A0A7S2Z6L4-F1
#
_cell.length_a   1.000
_cell.length_b   1.000
_cell.length_c   1.000
_cell.angle_alpha   90.00
_cell.angle_beta   90.00
_cell.angle_gamma   90.00
#
_symmetry.space_group_name_H-M   'P 1'
#
loop_
_entity.id
_entity.type
_entity.pdbx_description
1 polymer ?
#
loop_
_entity_poly.entity_id
_entity_poly.type
_entity_poly.pdbx_seq_one_letter_code
_entity_poly.pdbx_strand_id
1 'polypeptide(L)'
;CNNTVNAMFASDWMKNFDRQVVDLLEGGVKVLIYAGDMDFICNWIGNKAWTLALDWSGKAAFNAAKVREISLPGEPEPVGEARLAENFSFFRIFGAGHLAPMDKPKVTLEMVKWFTQPEKPAAAELVMAEEDPMVVFPEF
;
A
#
# COMPACT_ATOMS: atom_id res chain seq x y z
N CYS A 1 3.41 6.36 23.27
CA CYS A 1 3.85 7.61 22.60
C CYS A 1 4.53 8.53 23.62
N ASN A 2 5.50 9.36 23.21
CA ASN A 2 6.20 10.33 24.07
C ASN A 2 5.95 11.76 23.54
N ASN A 3 5.31 12.60 24.36
CA ASN A 3 4.89 13.95 23.94
C ASN A 3 6.07 14.92 23.80
N THR A 4 7.14 14.74 24.57
CA THR A 4 8.35 15.56 24.45
C THR A 4 8.99 15.35 23.07
N VAL A 5 9.11 14.09 22.64
CA VAL A 5 9.64 13.76 21.31
C VAL A 5 8.72 14.30 20.22
N ASN A 6 7.39 14.15 20.36
CA ASN A 6 6.43 14.69 19.39
C ASN A 6 6.56 16.21 19.21
N ALA A 7 6.68 16.96 20.32
CA ALA A 7 6.83 18.41 20.29
C ALA A 7 8.13 18.87 19.58
N MET A 8 9.22 18.11 19.69
CA MET A 8 10.49 18.42 19.03
C MET A 8 10.40 18.39 17.50
N PHE A 9 9.48 17.61 16.93
CA PHE A 9 9.24 17.50 15.48
C PHE A 9 8.02 18.31 14.99
N ALA A 10 7.41 19.12 15.84
CA ALA A 10 6.17 19.85 15.48
C ALA A 10 6.36 20.80 14.28
N SER A 11 7.56 21.35 14.08
CA SER A 11 7.88 22.24 12.95
C SER A 11 7.97 21.51 11.60
N ASP A 12 8.10 20.18 11.61
CA ASP A 12 8.16 19.37 10.39
C ASP A 12 6.77 18.95 9.88
N TRP A 13 5.72 19.11 10.69
CA TRP A 13 4.38 18.58 10.39
C TRP A 13 3.82 19.03 9.03
N MET A 14 4.03 20.31 8.69
CA MET A 14 3.50 20.91 7.46
C MET A 14 4.51 20.96 6.32
N LYS A 15 5.69 20.34 6.48
CA LYS A 15 6.64 20.22 5.38
C LYS A 15 6.13 19.18 4.39
N ASN A 16 6.30 19.48 3.10
CA ASN A 16 5.93 18.54 2.06
C ASN A 16 7.06 17.53 1.83
N PHE A 17 6.76 16.24 2.01
CA PHE A 17 7.67 15.12 1.79
C PHE A 17 7.28 14.25 0.58
N ASP A 18 6.21 14.59 -0.16
CA ASP A 18 5.78 13.84 -1.33
C ASP A 18 6.87 13.73 -2.41
N ARG A 19 7.72 14.76 -2.55
CA ARG A 19 8.84 14.78 -3.50
C ARG A 19 9.87 13.69 -3.26
N GLN A 20 10.05 13.26 -2.01
CA GLN A 20 10.94 12.14 -1.71
C GLN A 20 10.40 10.84 -2.29
N VAL A 21 9.08 10.70 -2.42
CA VAL A 21 8.47 9.56 -3.12
C VAL A 21 8.80 9.60 -4.60
N VAL A 22 8.85 10.79 -5.21
CA VAL A 22 9.27 10.95 -6.61
C VAL A 22 10.71 10.48 -6.80
N ASP A 23 11.64 10.90 -5.94
CA ASP A 23 13.04 10.48 -6.02
C ASP A 23 13.19 8.95 -5.93
N LEU A 24 12.39 8.30 -5.07
CA LEU A 24 12.34 6.84 -4.96
C LEU A 24 11.81 6.18 -6.24
N LEU A 25 10.73 6.73 -6.80
CA LEU A 25 10.10 6.20 -8.01
C LEU A 25 11.05 6.32 -9.22
N GLU A 26 11.67 7.47 -9.42
CA GLU A 26 12.65 7.68 -10.50
C GLU A 26 13.92 6.85 -10.29
N GLY A 27 14.25 6.53 -9.03
CA GLY A 27 15.32 5.59 -8.67
C GLY A 27 14.98 4.11 -8.88
N GLY A 28 13.78 3.78 -9.39
CA GLY A 28 13.34 2.41 -9.62
C GLY A 28 12.94 1.64 -8.36
N VAL A 29 12.81 2.32 -7.21
CA VAL A 29 12.38 1.68 -5.95
C VAL A 29 10.89 1.37 -6.04
N LYS A 30 10.50 0.16 -5.60
CA LYS A 30 9.08 -0.21 -5.47
C LYS A 30 8.46 0.58 -4.31
N VAL A 31 7.35 1.26 -4.57
CA VAL A 31 6.61 2.03 -3.56
C VAL A 31 5.17 1.54 -3.47
N LEU A 32 4.74 1.23 -2.24
CA LEU A 32 3.36 0.90 -1.90
C LEU A 32 2.83 1.90 -0.87
N ILE A 33 1.75 2.59 -1.22
CA ILE A 33 0.95 3.37 -0.29
C ILE A 33 -0.31 2.59 0.01
N TYR A 34 -0.58 2.30 1.28
CA TYR A 34 -1.81 1.63 1.68
C TYR A 34 -2.56 2.40 2.76
N ALA A 35 -3.89 2.31 2.76
CA ALA A 35 -4.73 2.98 3.74
C ALA A 35 -5.95 2.13 4.10
N GLY A 36 -6.26 2.03 5.39
CA GLY A 36 -7.54 1.51 5.88
C GLY A 36 -8.66 2.51 5.61
N ASP A 37 -9.80 2.03 5.14
CA ASP A 37 -10.89 2.92 4.73
C ASP A 37 -11.80 3.43 5.86
N MET A 38 -11.58 2.96 7.08
CA MET A 38 -12.23 3.42 8.30
C MET A 38 -11.35 4.41 9.11
N ASP A 39 -10.16 4.78 8.60
CA ASP A 39 -9.31 5.80 9.25
C ASP A 39 -9.75 7.22 8.91
N PHE A 40 -9.88 8.07 9.93
CA PHE A 40 -10.14 9.49 9.78
C PHE A 40 -8.84 10.31 9.69
N ILE A 41 -7.83 9.97 10.48
CA ILE A 41 -6.61 10.79 10.66
C ILE A 41 -5.78 10.79 9.37
N CYS A 42 -5.49 9.60 8.82
CA CYS A 42 -4.77 9.42 7.57
C CYS A 42 -5.68 8.77 6.52
N ASN A 43 -6.81 9.40 6.25
CA ASN A 43 -7.89 8.80 5.47
C ASN A 43 -7.48 8.37 4.05
N TRP A 44 -8.14 7.32 3.54
CA TRP A 44 -7.87 6.74 2.23
C TRP A 44 -8.15 7.70 1.07
N ILE A 45 -9.11 8.64 1.22
CA ILE A 45 -9.48 9.61 0.17
C ILE A 45 -8.34 10.59 -0.07
N GLY A 46 -7.76 11.14 1.00
CA GLY A 46 -6.59 12.02 0.96
C GLY A 46 -5.38 11.29 0.40
N ASN A 47 -5.16 10.05 0.82
CA ASN A 47 -4.10 9.22 0.27
C ASN A 47 -4.26 8.96 -1.23
N LYS A 48 -5.47 8.65 -1.68
CA LYS A 48 -5.78 8.51 -3.11
C LYS A 48 -5.56 9.82 -3.87
N ALA A 49 -5.98 10.95 -3.31
CA ALA A 49 -5.89 12.24 -3.98
C ALA A 49 -4.43 12.66 -4.22
N TRP A 50 -3.56 12.56 -3.20
CA TRP A 50 -2.16 12.96 -3.38
C TRP A 50 -1.40 11.99 -4.29
N THR A 51 -1.68 10.69 -4.24
CA THR A 51 -1.05 9.70 -5.14
C THR A 51 -1.41 9.92 -6.62
N LEU A 52 -2.62 10.40 -6.92
CA LEU A 52 -3.03 10.78 -8.29
C LEU A 52 -2.45 12.13 -8.75
N ALA A 53 -2.18 13.03 -7.80
CA ALA A 53 -1.62 14.35 -8.06
C ALA A 53 -0.08 14.33 -8.18
N LEU A 54 0.58 13.35 -7.55
CA LEU A 54 2.03 13.19 -7.51
C LEU A 54 2.64 13.33 -8.91
N ASP A 55 3.69 14.16 -9.01
CA ASP A 55 4.32 14.49 -10.28
C ASP A 55 5.59 13.66 -10.48
N TRP A 56 5.49 12.64 -11.33
CA TRP A 56 6.54 11.67 -11.63
C TRP A 56 6.36 11.11 -13.04
N SER A 57 7.40 10.47 -13.59
CA SER A 57 7.43 9.97 -14.97
C SER A 57 6.25 9.04 -15.34
N GLY A 58 5.83 8.15 -14.44
CA GLY A 58 4.71 7.22 -14.65
C GLY A 58 3.32 7.74 -14.25
N LYS A 59 3.17 9.04 -13.92
CA LYS A 59 1.87 9.64 -13.51
C LYS A 59 0.73 9.36 -14.48
N ALA A 60 0.99 9.51 -15.78
CA ALA A 60 -0.04 9.28 -16.80
C ALA A 60 -0.52 7.82 -16.81
N ALA A 61 0.42 6.87 -16.71
CA ALA A 61 0.11 5.45 -16.63
C ALA A 61 -0.66 5.11 -15.34
N PHE A 62 -0.25 5.67 -14.20
CA PHE A 62 -0.94 5.47 -12.92
C PHE A 62 -2.36 6.04 -12.91
N ASN A 63 -2.56 7.22 -13.51
CA ASN A 63 -3.88 7.84 -13.59
C ASN A 63 -4.81 7.09 -14.56
N ALA A 64 -4.27 6.52 -15.63
CA ALA A 64 -4.99 5.67 -16.58
C ALA A 64 -5.24 4.25 -16.07
N ALA A 65 -4.48 3.78 -15.07
CA ALA A 65 -4.61 2.44 -14.52
C ALA A 65 -5.99 2.20 -13.91
N LYS A 66 -6.60 1.04 -14.25
CA LYS A 66 -7.87 0.61 -13.68
C LYS A 66 -7.69 0.26 -12.21
N VAL A 67 -8.66 0.68 -11.40
CA VAL A 67 -8.81 0.19 -10.03
C VAL A 67 -9.35 -1.24 -10.09
N ARG A 68 -8.77 -2.13 -9.29
CA ARG A 68 -9.14 -3.55 -9.24
C ARG A 68 -9.52 -3.92 -7.83
N GLU A 69 -10.63 -4.64 -7.70
CA GLU A 69 -11.03 -5.26 -6.43
C GLU A 69 -10.12 -6.43 -6.12
N ILE A 70 -9.75 -6.54 -4.85
CA ILE A 70 -8.83 -7.57 -4.36
C ILE A 70 -9.62 -8.53 -3.49
N SER A 71 -9.57 -9.80 -3.83
CA SER A 71 -10.23 -10.87 -3.09
C SER A 71 -9.19 -11.82 -2.50
N LEU A 72 -9.52 -12.41 -1.35
CA LEU A 72 -8.73 -13.47 -0.72
C LEU A 72 -9.52 -14.77 -0.71
N PRO A 73 -8.86 -15.92 -0.85
CA PRO A 73 -9.45 -17.23 -0.60
C PRO A 73 -10.10 -17.28 0.79
N GLY A 74 -11.32 -17.79 0.81
CA GLY A 74 -12.14 -17.91 2.01
C GLY A 74 -12.85 -16.62 2.46
N GLU A 75 -12.65 -15.49 1.78
CA GLU A 75 -13.43 -14.27 2.02
C GLU A 75 -14.61 -14.19 1.03
N PRO A 76 -15.84 -13.97 1.50
CA PRO A 76 -17.02 -13.95 0.65
C PRO A 76 -17.11 -12.70 -0.23
N GLU A 77 -16.45 -11.63 0.18
CA GLU A 77 -16.48 -10.31 -0.46
C GLU A 77 -15.05 -9.81 -0.70
N PRO A 78 -14.84 -8.87 -1.64
CA PRO A 78 -13.56 -8.21 -1.81
C PRO A 78 -13.06 -7.58 -0.49
N VAL A 79 -11.77 -7.69 -0.23
CA VAL A 79 -11.11 -7.18 0.98
C VAL A 79 -10.46 -5.81 0.80
N GLY A 80 -10.46 -5.31 -0.43
CA GLY A 80 -9.86 -4.03 -0.76
C GLY A 80 -9.89 -3.73 -2.25
N GLU A 81 -9.27 -2.62 -2.63
CA GLU A 81 -9.05 -2.23 -4.01
C GLU A 81 -7.62 -1.72 -4.21
N ALA A 82 -7.05 -1.98 -5.38
CA ALA A 82 -5.70 -1.53 -5.70
C ALA A 82 -5.63 -0.87 -7.08
N ARG A 83 -4.70 0.09 -7.19
CA ARG A 83 -4.29 0.74 -8.44
C ARG A 83 -2.79 0.64 -8.56
N LEU A 84 -2.31 0.26 -9.73
CA LEU A 84 -0.90 -0.02 -9.96
C LEU A 84 -0.48 0.47 -11.34
N ALA A 85 0.69 1.09 -11.40
CA ALA A 85 1.43 1.32 -12.64
C ALA A 85 2.92 1.30 -12.30
N GLU A 86 3.68 0.55 -13.11
CA GLU A 86 5.13 0.44 -12.94
C GLU A 86 5.50 0.06 -11.49
N ASN A 87 6.44 0.79 -10.89
CA ASN A 87 6.92 0.60 -9.52
C ASN A 87 6.03 1.27 -8.45
N PHE A 88 4.89 1.88 -8.82
CA PHE A 88 3.97 2.52 -7.86
C PHE A 88 2.66 1.75 -7.66
N SER A 89 2.23 1.65 -6.40
CA SER A 89 0.99 0.98 -6.01
C SER A 89 0.25 1.79 -4.95
N PHE A 90 -1.07 1.90 -5.10
CA PHE A 90 -1.98 2.35 -4.05
C PHE A 90 -2.96 1.22 -3.69
N PHE A 91 -3.11 0.93 -2.40
CA PHE A 91 -3.98 -0.12 -1.88
C PHE A 91 -4.92 0.42 -0.81
N ARG A 92 -6.23 0.28 -1.01
CA ARG A 92 -7.23 0.57 0.00
C ARG A 92 -7.70 -0.74 0.64
N ILE A 93 -7.66 -0.82 1.96
CA ILE A 93 -8.08 -1.99 2.74
C ILE A 93 -9.47 -1.73 3.30
N PHE A 94 -10.43 -2.58 2.95
CA PHE A 94 -11.81 -2.43 3.42
C PHE A 94 -11.98 -2.89 4.86
N GLY A 95 -12.69 -2.08 5.65
CA GLY A 95 -12.98 -2.37 7.06
C GLY A 95 -11.76 -2.31 7.97
N ALA A 96 -10.70 -1.60 7.57
CA ALA A 96 -9.51 -1.37 8.37
C ALA A 96 -9.43 0.10 8.81
N GLY A 97 -9.01 0.35 10.04
CA GLY A 97 -8.75 1.69 10.57
C GLY A 97 -7.29 2.11 10.39
N HIS A 98 -6.82 2.99 11.28
CA HIS A 98 -5.46 3.55 11.24
C HIS A 98 -4.38 2.47 11.38
N LEU A 99 -4.65 1.46 12.22
CA LEU A 99 -3.77 0.32 12.43
C LEU A 99 -4.24 -0.87 11.61
N ALA A 100 -4.20 -0.74 10.28
CA ALA A 100 -4.73 -1.76 9.37
C ALA A 100 -4.26 -3.21 9.66
N PRO A 101 -3.00 -3.48 10.07
CA PRO A 101 -2.58 -4.84 10.44
C PRO A 101 -3.23 -5.38 11.71
N MET A 102 -3.70 -4.51 12.60
CA MET A 102 -4.47 -4.90 13.79
C MET A 102 -5.90 -5.29 13.41
N ASP A 103 -6.53 -4.54 12.52
CA ASP A 103 -7.93 -4.76 12.13
C ASP A 103 -8.08 -5.88 11.08
N LYS A 104 -7.14 -5.96 10.14
CA LYS A 104 -7.15 -6.88 8.98
C LYS A 104 -5.81 -7.61 8.79
N PRO A 105 -5.33 -8.39 9.78
CA PRO A 105 -4.01 -9.02 9.76
C PRO A 105 -3.78 -9.91 8.53
N LYS A 106 -4.76 -10.75 8.16
CA LYS A 106 -4.69 -11.64 6.98
C LYS A 106 -4.49 -10.83 5.69
N VAL A 107 -5.28 -9.78 5.50
CA VAL A 107 -5.20 -8.91 4.31
C VAL A 107 -3.85 -8.20 4.24
N THR A 108 -3.38 -7.65 5.37
CA THR A 108 -2.09 -6.96 5.40
C THR A 108 -0.90 -7.88 5.20
N LEU A 109 -0.96 -9.12 5.70
CA LEU A 109 0.10 -10.10 5.49
C LEU A 109 0.21 -10.45 4.00
N GLU A 110 -0.91 -10.74 3.36
CA GLU A 110 -0.93 -11.04 1.93
C GLU A 110 -0.49 -9.85 1.08
N MET A 111 -0.89 -8.62 1.46
CA MET A 111 -0.41 -7.38 0.83
C MET A 111 1.11 -7.22 0.93
N VAL A 112 1.69 -7.50 2.10
CA VAL A 112 3.14 -7.42 2.29
C VAL A 112 3.86 -8.51 1.49
N LYS A 113 3.39 -9.76 1.53
CA LYS A 113 3.95 -10.86 0.73
C LYS A 113 3.96 -10.51 -0.76
N TRP A 114 2.83 -10.03 -1.28
CA TRP A 114 2.72 -9.59 -2.67
C TRP A 114 3.72 -8.47 -3.01
N PHE A 115 3.86 -7.47 -2.14
CA PHE A 115 4.76 -6.34 -2.39
C PHE A 115 6.25 -6.74 -2.39
N THR A 116 6.63 -7.67 -1.51
CA THR A 116 8.03 -8.07 -1.31
C THR A 116 8.53 -9.11 -2.31
N GLN A 117 7.65 -9.71 -3.12
CA GLN A 117 8.06 -10.62 -4.19
C GLN A 117 9.06 -9.95 -5.17
N PRO A 118 10.08 -10.69 -5.64
CA PRO A 118 11.13 -10.15 -6.51
C PRO A 118 10.55 -9.68 -7.85
N GLU A 119 9.61 -10.43 -8.41
CA GLU A 119 8.79 -10.01 -9.54
C GLU A 119 7.41 -9.64 -9.01
N LYS A 120 6.99 -8.40 -9.25
CA LYS A 120 5.66 -7.93 -8.88
C LYS A 120 4.66 -8.51 -9.89
N PRO A 121 3.73 -9.41 -9.49
CA PRO A 121 2.77 -9.94 -10.43
C PRO A 121 1.95 -8.79 -11.01
N ALA A 122 1.57 -8.94 -12.28
CA ALA A 122 0.83 -7.92 -12.98
C ALA A 122 -0.47 -7.59 -12.21
N ALA A 123 -0.97 -6.37 -12.32
CA ALA A 123 -2.22 -5.97 -11.66
C ALA A 123 -3.40 -6.92 -11.98
N ALA A 124 -3.37 -7.60 -13.13
CA ALA A 124 -4.37 -8.58 -13.55
C ALA A 124 -4.34 -9.90 -12.74
N GLU A 125 -3.25 -10.18 -12.04
CA GLU A 125 -3.01 -11.38 -11.24
C GLU A 125 -3.09 -11.08 -9.74
N LEU A 126 -3.57 -9.90 -9.35
CA LEU A 126 -3.74 -9.51 -7.94
C LEU A 126 -4.95 -10.23 -7.31
N VAL A 127 -4.88 -11.55 -7.28
CA VAL A 127 -5.62 -12.41 -6.35
C VAL A 127 -4.56 -12.87 -5.36
N MET A 128 -4.66 -12.46 -4.10
CA MET A 128 -3.68 -12.99 -3.14
C MET A 128 -4.11 -14.43 -2.83
N ALA A 129 -3.50 -15.36 -3.56
CA ALA A 129 -3.85 -16.76 -3.55
C ALA A 129 -3.48 -17.44 -2.23
N GLU A 130 -4.07 -18.61 -2.01
CA GLU A 130 -3.88 -19.46 -0.85
C GLU A 130 -2.44 -19.98 -0.80
N GLU A 131 -1.95 -20.18 0.41
CA GLU A 131 -0.62 -20.63 0.82
C GLU A 131 0.24 -21.35 -0.24
N ASP A 132 1.44 -20.80 -0.50
CA ASP A 132 2.58 -21.60 -0.95
C ASP A 132 2.93 -22.57 0.21
N PRO A 133 2.99 -23.89 0.00
CA PRO A 133 3.20 -24.83 1.10
C PRO A 133 4.57 -24.57 1.69
N MET A 134 4.58 -24.14 2.95
CA MET A 134 5.68 -24.20 3.92
C MET A 134 7.07 -24.24 3.26
N VAL A 135 7.73 -23.10 3.14
CA VAL A 135 9.19 -23.06 3.01
C VAL A 135 9.75 -23.77 4.23
N VAL A 136 10.06 -25.07 4.07
CA VAL A 136 10.82 -25.85 5.04
C VAL A 136 12.21 -25.24 5.04
N PHE A 137 12.51 -24.42 6.04
CA PHE A 137 13.88 -24.07 6.35
C PHE A 137 14.59 -25.37 6.73
N PRO A 138 15.70 -25.76 6.08
CA PRO A 138 16.51 -26.85 6.59
C PRO A 138 17.01 -26.44 7.97
N GLU A 139 16.74 -27.27 8.97
CA GLU A 139 17.36 -27.15 10.29
C GLU A 139 18.89 -27.13 10.10
N PHE A 140 19.55 -26.15 10.72
CA PHE A 140 21.00 -26.16 10.91
C PHE A 140 21.36 -27.13 12.04
#